data_AF-A0A562V3P9-F1
#
_entry.id   AF-A0A562V3P9-F1
#
_cell.length_a   1.000
_cell.length_b   1.000
_cell.length_c   1.000
_cell.angle_alpha   90.00
_cell.angle_beta   90.00
_cell.angle_gamma   90.00
#
_symmetry.space_group_name_H-M   'P 1'
#
loop_
_entity.id
_entity.type
_entity.pdbx_description
1 polymer ?
#
loop_
_entity_poly.entity_id
_entity_poly.type
_entity_poly.pdbx_seq_one_letter_code
_entity_poly.pdbx_strand_id
1 'polypeptide(L)'
;MPESQTAHGDSIGRAETAETAAPTTPSPDTTNTAARPEPPRVVARPVGDPVEFHALTHNAGNQATGGIWRVTGTTGTAVLKIATPGDATGTGGGWAPGRDPRHWNYWAREALAYRTGFTARYLADSPLRAPRLLAEAERDDGSVELWLEDVSGRPATDWDAERLGRFARDLGTVQARWTDPADHPEWTSVGWLRAYAGRWGVTREPDWDDDRVTAVWPEDVVRGVAELWHRRHRLFDLAEALPSTLCHLDVWPMNLIGRGDDTVMLDWSFVGRGAVGEDIGNLIPDTVADGLMDADLLPDFAEAATDGYIAGLRDGGFPGDTDAVRRAVAICGAAKYCWLAPRMVERLLSGGRVGSSHYGTYTDGAAVMRGRLTMMRLLTDWTRLALE
;
A
#
# COMPACT_ATOMS: atom_id res chain seq x y z
N MET A 1 59.43 -45.51 10.33
CA MET A 1 60.14 -46.00 11.54
C MET A 1 61.03 -44.87 12.01
N PRO A 2 60.92 -44.40 13.26
CA PRO A 2 60.17 -44.94 14.42
C PRO A 2 58.85 -44.13 14.64
N GLU A 3 57.71 -44.62 15.16
CA GLU A 3 57.37 -45.28 16.46
C GLU A 3 57.87 -44.47 17.68
N SER A 4 57.12 -44.14 18.75
CA SER A 4 55.94 -44.65 19.45
C SER A 4 55.51 -43.55 20.47
N GLN A 5 54.28 -43.43 20.98
CA GLN A 5 53.75 -44.10 22.19
C GLN A 5 52.33 -43.54 22.50
N THR A 6 51.28 -44.38 22.56
CA THR A 6 50.51 -44.84 23.77
C THR A 6 49.76 -43.72 24.54
N ALA A 7 48.52 -43.81 25.04
CA ALA A 7 47.61 -44.90 25.45
C ALA A 7 46.15 -44.35 25.55
N HIS A 8 45.12 -45.09 25.13
CA HIS A 8 44.05 -45.72 25.96
C HIS A 8 43.29 -44.86 26.99
N GLY A 9 41.97 -44.83 26.82
CA GLY A 9 40.98 -44.40 27.81
C GLY A 9 39.56 -44.58 27.28
N ASP A 10 39.00 -45.79 27.43
CA ASP A 10 37.57 -46.10 27.24
C ASP A 10 36.71 -45.33 28.24
N SER A 11 35.58 -44.77 27.78
CA SER A 11 34.40 -44.59 28.63
C SER A 11 33.14 -44.46 27.77
N ILE A 12 32.29 -45.47 27.90
CA ILE A 12 30.90 -45.54 27.46
C ILE A 12 30.10 -44.42 28.15
N GLY A 13 29.37 -43.60 27.38
CA GLY A 13 28.50 -42.55 27.89
C GLY A 13 27.30 -42.36 26.95
N ARG A 14 26.10 -42.47 27.52
CA ARG A 14 24.80 -42.58 26.87
C ARG A 14 24.44 -41.39 25.98
N ALA A 15 23.64 -41.67 24.96
CA ALA A 15 22.90 -40.71 24.17
C ALA A 15 21.94 -39.90 25.06
N GLU A 16 22.14 -38.58 25.09
CA GLU A 16 21.11 -37.60 25.43
C GLU A 16 20.82 -36.77 24.18
N THR A 17 19.57 -36.83 23.75
CA THR A 17 18.98 -36.03 22.69
C THR A 17 18.96 -34.57 23.12
N ALA A 18 19.82 -33.74 22.51
CA ALA A 18 19.75 -32.29 22.65
C ALA A 18 18.62 -31.77 21.74
N GLU A 19 17.52 -31.39 22.38
CA GLU A 19 16.40 -30.63 21.84
C GLU A 19 16.93 -29.28 21.33
N THR A 20 16.96 -29.09 20.00
CA THR A 20 17.34 -27.84 19.36
C THR A 20 16.26 -26.80 19.59
N ALA A 21 16.55 -25.85 20.48
CA ALA A 21 15.74 -24.66 20.70
C ALA A 21 15.55 -23.88 19.38
N ALA A 22 14.28 -23.63 19.03
CA ALA A 22 13.91 -22.80 17.90
C ALA A 22 14.37 -21.34 18.12
N PRO A 23 14.80 -20.62 17.07
CA PRO A 23 15.16 -19.21 17.18
C PRO A 23 13.92 -18.40 17.56
N THR A 24 14.01 -17.73 18.71
CA THR A 24 13.03 -16.78 19.22
C THR A 24 12.98 -15.56 18.32
N THR A 25 11.76 -15.22 17.87
CA THR A 25 11.45 -14.00 17.12
C THR A 25 11.87 -12.77 17.95
N PRO A 26 12.59 -11.79 17.37
CA PRO A 26 12.90 -10.56 18.09
C PRO A 26 11.61 -9.77 18.32
N SER A 27 11.39 -9.40 19.58
CA SER A 27 10.31 -8.51 20.01
C SER A 27 10.50 -7.12 19.38
N PRO A 28 9.45 -6.48 18.85
CA PRO A 28 9.58 -5.15 18.25
C PRO A 28 9.93 -4.12 19.33
N ASP A 29 11.01 -3.40 19.06
CA ASP A 29 11.66 -2.39 19.89
C ASP A 29 10.67 -1.30 20.35
N THR A 30 10.48 -1.20 21.66
CA THR A 30 9.59 -0.24 22.32
C THR A 30 10.27 1.14 22.42
N THR A 31 10.42 1.86 21.33
CA THR A 31 10.90 3.25 21.36
C THR A 31 10.13 4.17 20.43
N ASN A 32 8.81 4.15 20.54
CA ASN A 32 7.96 5.31 20.21
C ASN A 32 6.81 5.37 21.21
N THR A 33 7.03 6.05 22.34
CA THR A 33 6.00 6.37 23.34
C THR A 33 5.09 7.49 22.84
N ALA A 34 4.50 7.33 21.64
CA ALA A 34 3.22 7.94 21.38
C ALA A 34 2.24 7.32 22.38
N ALA A 35 1.55 8.15 23.18
CA ALA A 35 0.54 7.66 24.11
C ALA A 35 -0.41 6.71 23.35
N ARG A 36 -0.59 5.48 23.85
CA ARG A 36 -1.59 4.56 23.29
C ARG A 36 -2.92 5.33 23.27
N PRO A 37 -3.58 5.49 22.11
CA PRO A 37 -4.84 6.23 22.07
C PRO A 37 -5.81 5.58 23.05
N GLU A 38 -6.50 6.40 23.84
CA GLU A 38 -7.49 5.89 24.78
C GLU A 38 -8.53 5.03 24.02
N PRO A 39 -9.01 3.94 24.63
CA PRO A 39 -10.01 3.09 23.98
C PRO A 39 -11.24 3.93 23.65
N PRO A 40 -11.74 3.88 22.39
CA PRO A 40 -12.86 4.70 21.99
C PRO A 40 -14.13 4.25 22.71
N ARG A 41 -14.98 5.20 23.08
CA ARG A 41 -16.38 4.87 23.39
C ARG A 41 -17.04 4.35 22.12
N VAL A 42 -17.77 3.24 22.21
CA VAL A 42 -18.43 2.61 21.05
C VAL A 42 -19.94 2.68 21.13
N VAL A 43 -20.59 2.81 19.98
CA VAL A 43 -22.05 2.80 19.82
C VAL A 43 -22.54 1.39 19.52
N ALA A 44 -21.96 0.73 18.52
CA ALA A 44 -22.30 -0.66 18.18
C ALA A 44 -21.43 -1.68 18.94
N ARG A 45 -21.98 -2.88 19.14
CA ARG A 45 -21.34 -4.00 19.87
C ARG A 45 -21.53 -5.34 19.15
N PRO A 46 -21.08 -5.49 17.88
CA PRO A 46 -21.31 -6.72 17.11
C PRO A 46 -20.56 -7.95 17.66
N VAL A 47 -19.59 -7.73 18.56
CA VAL A 47 -18.78 -8.77 19.22
C VAL A 47 -19.04 -8.86 20.72
N GLY A 48 -20.22 -8.40 21.15
CA GLY A 48 -20.59 -8.30 22.57
C GLY A 48 -19.88 -7.15 23.26
N ASP A 49 -19.77 -7.22 24.59
CA ASP A 49 -19.14 -6.15 25.37
C ASP A 49 -17.62 -6.12 25.07
N PRO A 50 -17.05 -4.97 24.68
CA PRO A 50 -15.62 -4.86 24.44
C PRO A 50 -14.82 -5.16 25.71
N VAL A 51 -13.85 -6.06 25.60
CA VAL A 51 -12.93 -6.46 26.67
C VAL A 51 -11.57 -5.79 26.47
N GLU A 52 -11.08 -5.74 25.23
CA GLU A 52 -9.77 -5.18 24.90
C GLU A 52 -9.81 -4.40 23.57
N PHE A 53 -9.06 -3.30 23.51
CA PHE A 53 -8.79 -2.54 22.31
C PHE A 53 -7.29 -2.53 22.02
N HIS A 54 -6.90 -3.09 20.88
CA HIS A 54 -5.55 -3.01 20.36
C HIS A 54 -5.52 -2.04 19.17
N ALA A 55 -4.96 -0.84 19.36
CA ALA A 55 -4.80 0.11 18.27
C ALA A 55 -3.95 -0.48 17.13
N LEU A 56 -4.43 -0.38 15.89
CA LEU A 56 -3.74 -0.82 14.69
C LEU A 56 -3.01 0.36 14.04
N THR A 57 -1.82 0.08 13.53
CA THR A 57 -1.00 1.07 12.82
C THR A 57 -1.73 1.56 11.57
N HIS A 58 -1.82 2.86 11.42
CA HIS A 58 -2.39 3.53 10.25
C HIS A 58 -1.70 4.89 10.07
N ASN A 59 -1.97 5.57 8.96
CA ASN A 59 -1.49 6.93 8.75
C ASN A 59 -2.21 7.91 9.68
N ALA A 60 -1.62 8.20 10.84
CA ALA A 60 -2.15 9.16 11.80
C ALA A 60 -2.25 10.60 11.27
N GLY A 61 -1.61 10.91 10.14
CA GLY A 61 -1.76 12.20 9.45
C GLY A 61 -3.05 12.29 8.62
N ASN A 62 -3.71 11.17 8.31
CA ASN A 62 -4.98 11.18 7.59
C ASN A 62 -6.15 11.48 8.52
N GLN A 63 -6.61 12.72 8.51
CA GLN A 63 -7.71 13.21 9.34
C GLN A 63 -9.10 12.66 8.95
N ALA A 64 -9.20 11.88 7.86
CA ALA A 64 -10.43 11.14 7.56
C ALA A 64 -10.64 9.91 8.48
N THR A 65 -9.62 9.52 9.25
CA THR A 65 -9.66 8.36 10.16
C THR A 65 -9.42 8.82 11.59
N GLY A 66 -10.41 8.64 12.46
CA GLY A 66 -10.31 8.91 13.90
C GLY A 66 -9.56 7.82 14.67
N GLY A 67 -9.35 6.67 14.05
CA GLY A 67 -8.50 5.59 14.54
C GLY A 67 -8.97 4.21 14.08
N ILE A 68 -8.12 3.22 14.29
CA ILE A 68 -8.38 1.82 13.94
C ILE A 68 -7.95 0.94 15.10
N TRP A 69 -8.80 0.00 15.51
CA TRP A 69 -8.54 -0.94 16.60
C TRP A 69 -8.96 -2.34 16.20
N ARG A 70 -8.16 -3.34 16.56
CA ARG A 70 -8.68 -4.70 16.76
C ARG A 70 -9.35 -4.72 18.13
N VAL A 71 -10.61 -5.14 18.17
CA VAL A 71 -11.43 -5.21 19.38
C VAL A 71 -11.72 -6.67 19.69
N THR A 72 -11.36 -7.08 20.91
CA THR A 72 -11.77 -8.37 21.48
C THR A 72 -12.98 -8.12 22.37
N GLY A 73 -14.11 -8.73 22.05
CA GLY A 73 -15.32 -8.66 22.87
C GLY A 73 -15.72 -10.03 23.43
N THR A 74 -16.81 -10.05 24.21
CA THR A 74 -17.28 -11.27 24.88
C THR A 74 -17.72 -12.39 23.93
N THR A 75 -18.01 -12.10 22.66
CA THR A 75 -18.50 -13.09 21.69
C THR A 75 -17.62 -13.23 20.43
N GLY A 76 -16.48 -12.54 20.35
CA GLY A 76 -15.58 -12.65 19.20
C GLY A 76 -14.61 -11.47 19.05
N THR A 77 -13.98 -11.38 17.88
CA THR A 77 -13.09 -10.26 17.50
C THR A 77 -13.58 -9.54 16.25
N ALA A 78 -13.29 -8.25 16.16
CA ALA A 78 -13.60 -7.40 15.03
C ALA A 78 -12.54 -6.29 14.86
N VAL A 79 -12.47 -5.70 13.68
CA VAL A 79 -11.76 -4.44 13.45
C VAL A 79 -12.77 -3.31 13.52
N LEU A 80 -12.54 -2.35 14.42
CA LEU A 80 -13.26 -1.08 14.48
C LEU A 80 -12.42 -0.01 13.78
N LYS A 81 -12.97 0.60 12.73
CA LYS A 81 -12.44 1.84 12.14
C LYS A 81 -13.44 2.97 12.39
N ILE A 82 -12.93 4.13 12.84
CA ILE A 82 -13.75 5.34 12.96
C ILE A 82 -13.44 6.23 11.75
N ALA A 83 -14.37 6.32 10.81
CA ALA A 83 -14.32 7.28 9.72
C ALA A 83 -14.88 8.61 10.22
N THR A 84 -14.16 9.72 10.03
CA THR A 84 -14.52 11.00 10.64
C THR A 84 -14.42 12.14 9.64
N PRO A 85 -15.36 13.12 9.67
CA PRO A 85 -15.24 14.35 8.88
C PRO A 85 -14.05 15.24 9.30
N GLY A 86 -13.28 14.81 10.32
CA GLY A 86 -12.16 15.53 10.89
C GLY A 86 -12.58 16.78 11.64
N ASP A 87 -11.60 17.44 12.25
CA ASP A 87 -11.78 18.71 12.91
C ASP A 87 -11.93 19.86 11.90
N ALA A 88 -12.96 20.68 12.08
CA ALA A 88 -13.29 21.80 11.20
C ALA A 88 -12.22 22.91 11.13
N THR A 89 -11.09 22.73 11.82
CA THR A 89 -9.99 23.69 11.95
C THR A 89 -9.11 23.76 10.69
N GLY A 90 -9.24 22.80 9.76
CA GLY A 90 -8.55 22.83 8.46
C GLY A 90 -7.04 22.63 8.53
N THR A 91 -6.53 22.11 9.64
CA THR A 91 -5.09 21.94 9.91
C THR A 91 -4.46 20.71 9.26
N GLY A 92 -5.25 19.85 8.60
CA GLY A 92 -4.82 18.56 8.02
C GLY A 92 -3.87 18.62 6.82
N GLY A 93 -3.55 19.82 6.34
CA GLY A 93 -2.67 20.02 5.18
C GLY A 93 -3.10 19.14 3.99
N GLY A 94 -2.14 18.43 3.39
CA GLY A 94 -2.38 17.55 2.25
C GLY A 94 -3.23 16.30 2.56
N TRP A 95 -3.66 16.08 3.80
CA TRP A 95 -4.47 14.92 4.22
C TRP A 95 -5.81 15.33 4.86
N ALA A 96 -6.24 16.57 4.64
CA ALA A 96 -7.55 17.01 5.10
C ALA A 96 -8.69 16.16 4.48
N PRO A 97 -9.75 15.85 5.24
CA PRO A 97 -10.90 15.12 4.73
C PRO A 97 -11.72 15.99 3.76
N GLY A 98 -12.09 15.40 2.63
CA GLY A 98 -13.02 16.00 1.69
C GLY A 98 -14.47 15.86 2.15
N ARG A 99 -15.32 16.83 1.83
CA ARG A 99 -16.79 16.77 2.05
C ARG A 99 -17.58 16.47 0.77
N ASP A 100 -16.98 16.73 -0.38
CA ASP A 100 -17.52 16.30 -1.67
C ASP A 100 -17.25 14.79 -1.83
N PRO A 101 -18.27 13.96 -2.09
CA PRO A 101 -18.10 12.53 -2.36
C PRO A 101 -17.04 12.22 -3.43
N ARG A 102 -16.89 13.10 -4.43
CA ARG A 102 -15.93 12.94 -5.53
C ARG A 102 -14.50 13.34 -5.16
N HIS A 103 -14.27 13.96 -4.01
CA HIS A 103 -12.95 14.38 -3.55
C HIS A 103 -12.08 13.17 -3.18
N TRP A 104 -10.83 13.08 -3.63
CA TRP A 104 -9.96 11.90 -3.42
C TRP A 104 -9.93 11.37 -1.97
N ASN A 105 -9.92 12.24 -0.95
CA ASN A 105 -9.95 11.88 0.48
C ASN A 105 -11.34 12.11 1.15
N TYR A 106 -12.45 11.81 0.48
CA TYR A 106 -13.79 11.93 1.06
C TYR A 106 -13.93 10.99 2.27
N TRP A 107 -14.24 11.56 3.43
CA TRP A 107 -14.16 10.85 4.71
C TRP A 107 -15.11 9.66 4.84
N ALA A 108 -16.33 9.75 4.26
CA ALA A 108 -17.34 8.71 4.41
C ALA A 108 -17.27 7.63 3.32
N ARG A 109 -16.24 7.64 2.47
CA ARG A 109 -16.21 6.77 1.28
C ARG A 109 -16.26 5.30 1.62
N GLU A 110 -15.40 4.86 2.53
CA GLU A 110 -15.34 3.43 2.89
C GLU A 110 -16.68 2.98 3.50
N ALA A 111 -17.29 3.82 4.34
CA ALA A 111 -18.60 3.53 4.90
C ALA A 111 -19.66 3.38 3.81
N LEU A 112 -19.68 4.27 2.81
CA LEU A 112 -20.57 4.14 1.65
C LEU A 112 -20.29 2.85 0.87
N ALA A 113 -19.02 2.50 0.63
CA ALA A 113 -18.65 1.31 -0.13
C ALA A 113 -19.21 0.02 0.50
N TYR A 114 -19.21 -0.07 1.83
CA TYR A 114 -19.84 -1.17 2.55
C TYR A 114 -21.36 -1.06 2.59
N ARG A 115 -21.90 0.10 2.97
CA ARG A 115 -23.33 0.33 3.16
C ARG A 115 -24.16 0.10 1.91
N THR A 116 -23.63 0.47 0.74
CA THR A 116 -24.32 0.27 -0.54
C THR A 116 -24.11 -1.14 -1.11
N GLY A 117 -23.40 -2.03 -0.42
CA GLY A 117 -23.02 -3.35 -0.92
C GLY A 117 -22.05 -3.29 -2.11
N PHE A 118 -21.38 -2.14 -2.32
CA PHE A 118 -20.51 -1.94 -3.48
C PHE A 118 -19.35 -2.93 -3.48
N THR A 119 -18.69 -3.14 -2.34
CA THR A 119 -17.54 -4.05 -2.25
C THR A 119 -17.90 -5.48 -2.66
N ALA A 120 -19.06 -5.98 -2.23
CA ALA A 120 -19.56 -7.30 -2.62
C ALA A 120 -19.89 -7.37 -4.12
N ARG A 121 -20.54 -6.34 -4.68
CA ARG A 121 -20.89 -6.28 -6.10
C ARG A 121 -19.64 -6.17 -6.99
N TYR A 122 -18.68 -5.34 -6.60
CA TYR A 122 -17.45 -5.12 -7.35
C TYR A 122 -16.65 -6.41 -7.51
N LEU A 123 -16.51 -7.18 -6.42
CA LEU A 123 -15.71 -8.40 -6.36
C LEU A 123 -16.48 -9.68 -6.67
N ALA A 124 -17.76 -9.58 -7.06
CA ALA A 124 -18.59 -10.75 -7.36
C ALA A 124 -17.91 -11.68 -8.38
N ASP A 125 -18.17 -12.98 -8.23
CA ASP A 125 -17.65 -14.04 -9.10
C ASP A 125 -16.12 -14.00 -9.28
N SER A 126 -15.39 -13.70 -8.20
CA SER A 126 -13.92 -13.71 -8.18
C SER A 126 -13.37 -14.30 -6.87
N PRO A 127 -12.09 -14.71 -6.82
CA PRO A 127 -11.39 -15.08 -5.58
C PRO A 127 -11.11 -13.89 -4.65
N LEU A 128 -11.47 -12.67 -5.05
CA LEU A 128 -11.29 -11.47 -4.25
C LEU A 128 -12.52 -11.20 -3.39
N ARG A 129 -12.32 -10.67 -2.18
CA ARG A 129 -13.41 -10.22 -1.31
C ARG A 129 -12.98 -9.06 -0.40
N ALA A 130 -13.94 -8.28 0.08
CA ALA A 130 -13.72 -7.27 1.13
C ALA A 130 -14.13 -7.83 2.50
N PRO A 131 -13.52 -7.42 3.62
CA PRO A 131 -13.96 -7.80 4.97
C PRO A 131 -15.47 -7.72 5.15
N ARG A 132 -16.11 -8.66 5.84
CA ARG A 132 -17.56 -8.53 6.08
C ARG A 132 -17.83 -7.32 6.97
N LEU A 133 -18.83 -6.51 6.63
CA LEU A 133 -19.39 -5.53 7.55
C LEU A 133 -20.21 -6.26 8.62
N LEU A 134 -19.84 -6.10 9.88
CA LEU A 134 -20.52 -6.70 11.05
C LEU A 134 -21.55 -5.74 11.64
N ALA A 135 -21.21 -4.45 11.70
CA ALA A 135 -22.11 -3.38 12.10
C ALA A 135 -21.59 -2.03 11.56
N GLU A 136 -22.51 -1.09 11.41
CA GLU A 136 -22.23 0.33 11.17
C GLU A 136 -23.02 1.15 12.19
N ALA A 137 -22.42 2.20 12.75
CA ALA A 137 -23.12 3.12 13.64
C ALA A 137 -22.65 4.57 13.46
N GLU A 138 -23.62 5.49 13.45
CA GLU A 138 -23.34 6.92 13.49
C GLU A 138 -23.06 7.35 14.94
N ARG A 139 -22.12 8.28 15.09
CA ARG A 139 -21.72 8.87 16.37
C ARG A 139 -22.28 10.28 16.50
N ASP A 140 -22.43 10.77 17.73
CA ASP A 140 -22.98 12.10 18.00
C ASP A 140 -22.19 13.25 17.34
N ASP A 141 -20.90 13.03 17.03
CA ASP A 141 -20.02 13.98 16.36
C ASP A 141 -20.09 13.90 14.81
N GLY A 142 -20.95 13.05 14.26
CA GLY A 142 -21.12 12.81 12.82
C GLY A 142 -20.10 11.84 12.21
N SER A 143 -19.17 11.29 13.01
CA SER A 143 -18.29 10.20 12.58
C SER A 143 -19.06 8.88 12.48
N VAL A 144 -18.50 7.92 11.76
CA VAL A 144 -19.09 6.58 11.54
C VAL A 144 -18.15 5.51 12.09
N GLU A 145 -18.71 4.60 12.90
CA GLU A 145 -18.09 3.34 13.26
C GLU A 145 -18.30 2.32 12.15
N LEU A 146 -17.21 1.79 11.61
CA LEU A 146 -17.21 0.62 10.75
C LEU A 146 -16.63 -0.55 11.52
N TRP A 147 -17.50 -1.51 11.84
CA TRP A 147 -17.11 -2.77 12.45
C TRP A 147 -16.97 -3.82 11.36
N LEU A 148 -15.74 -4.22 11.09
CA LEU A 148 -15.37 -5.16 10.04
C LEU A 148 -14.91 -6.48 10.65
N GLU A 149 -15.04 -7.54 9.86
CA GLU A 149 -14.42 -8.83 10.12
C GLU A 149 -12.92 -8.67 10.48
N ASP A 150 -12.49 -9.27 11.59
CA ASP A 150 -11.07 -9.44 11.91
C ASP A 150 -10.52 -10.58 11.05
N VAL A 151 -9.95 -10.21 9.90
CA VAL A 151 -9.51 -11.14 8.87
C VAL A 151 -8.21 -11.80 9.29
N SER A 152 -8.21 -13.14 9.32
CA SER A 152 -7.01 -13.95 9.48
C SER A 152 -6.47 -14.43 8.12
N GLY A 153 -5.15 -14.56 8.02
CA GLY A 153 -4.49 -15.05 6.81
C GLY A 153 -3.04 -14.60 6.74
N ARG A 154 -2.40 -14.86 5.60
CA ARG A 154 -1.02 -14.48 5.32
C ARG A 154 -1.00 -13.07 4.71
N PRO A 155 -0.36 -12.07 5.34
CA PRO A 155 -0.25 -10.73 4.76
C PRO A 155 0.55 -10.76 3.46
N ALA A 156 0.27 -9.86 2.53
CA ALA A 156 0.98 -9.83 1.25
C ALA A 156 2.44 -9.39 1.36
N THR A 157 2.87 -8.83 2.50
CA THR A 157 4.29 -8.60 2.80
C THR A 157 5.11 -9.90 2.79
N ASP A 158 4.46 -11.04 2.98
CA ASP A 158 5.11 -12.35 2.97
C ASP A 158 4.97 -13.05 1.61
N TRP A 159 4.31 -12.45 0.61
CA TRP A 159 4.06 -13.12 -0.67
C TRP A 159 5.29 -13.12 -1.58
N ASP A 160 5.38 -14.18 -2.40
CA ASP A 160 6.31 -14.23 -3.53
C ASP A 160 5.70 -13.58 -4.77
N ALA A 161 6.52 -13.41 -5.81
CA ALA A 161 6.09 -12.80 -7.07
C ALA A 161 4.96 -13.60 -7.75
N GLU A 162 4.99 -14.93 -7.63
CA GLU A 162 3.96 -15.80 -8.23
C GLU A 162 2.58 -15.54 -7.61
N ARG A 163 2.49 -15.44 -6.27
CA ARG A 163 1.24 -15.11 -5.58
C ARG A 163 0.78 -13.69 -5.90
N LEU A 164 1.70 -12.73 -5.99
CA LEU A 164 1.38 -11.35 -6.38
C LEU A 164 0.80 -11.28 -7.80
N GLY A 165 1.38 -12.04 -8.74
CA GLY A 165 0.88 -12.15 -10.10
C GLY A 165 -0.51 -12.79 -10.18
N ARG A 166 -0.79 -13.83 -9.38
CA ARG A 166 -2.16 -14.39 -9.28
C ARG A 166 -3.17 -13.36 -8.79
N PHE A 167 -2.85 -12.61 -7.73
CA PHE A 167 -3.70 -11.53 -7.25
C PHE A 167 -3.94 -10.47 -8.34
N ALA A 168 -2.90 -10.06 -9.06
CA ALA A 168 -3.02 -9.08 -10.13
C ALA A 168 -3.93 -9.58 -11.27
N ARG A 169 -3.88 -10.88 -11.59
CA ARG A 169 -4.81 -11.52 -12.56
C ARG A 169 -6.25 -11.48 -12.08
N ASP A 170 -6.50 -11.84 -10.83
CA ASP A 170 -7.85 -11.77 -10.27
C ASP A 170 -8.38 -10.32 -10.30
N LEU A 171 -7.54 -9.36 -9.94
CA LEU A 171 -7.89 -7.93 -9.98
C LEU A 171 -8.16 -7.44 -11.41
N GLY A 172 -7.33 -7.83 -12.38
CA GLY A 172 -7.53 -7.50 -13.79
C GLY A 172 -8.86 -8.04 -14.33
N THR A 173 -9.21 -9.26 -13.94
CA THR A 173 -10.48 -9.90 -14.32
C THR A 173 -11.68 -9.14 -13.76
N VAL A 174 -11.59 -8.71 -12.50
CA VAL A 174 -12.61 -7.85 -11.88
C VAL A 174 -12.72 -6.52 -12.62
N GLN A 175 -11.60 -5.83 -12.84
CA GLN A 175 -11.59 -4.48 -13.41
C GLN A 175 -12.04 -4.40 -14.87
N ALA A 176 -11.85 -5.46 -15.65
CA ALA A 176 -12.35 -5.52 -17.02
C ALA A 176 -13.88 -5.31 -17.11
N ARG A 177 -14.62 -5.73 -16.08
CA ARG A 177 -16.09 -5.60 -15.98
C ARG A 177 -16.56 -4.19 -15.66
N TRP A 178 -15.68 -3.32 -15.20
CA TRP A 178 -16.01 -1.97 -14.73
C TRP A 178 -15.51 -0.88 -15.66
N THR A 179 -15.36 -1.18 -16.95
CA THR A 179 -14.79 -0.25 -17.93
C THR A 179 -15.79 0.75 -18.51
N ASP A 180 -17.10 0.53 -18.33
CA ASP A 180 -18.13 1.50 -18.68
C ASP A 180 -18.31 2.52 -17.54
N PRO A 181 -18.01 3.82 -17.76
CA PRO A 181 -18.20 4.86 -16.75
C PRO A 181 -19.66 5.04 -16.30
N ALA A 182 -20.64 4.57 -17.08
CA ALA A 182 -22.05 4.61 -16.71
C ALA A 182 -22.37 3.73 -15.49
N ASP A 183 -21.58 2.67 -15.27
CA ASP A 183 -21.77 1.73 -14.15
C ASP A 183 -21.11 2.23 -12.85
N HIS A 184 -20.34 3.32 -12.92
CA HIS A 184 -19.56 3.83 -11.79
C HIS A 184 -20.44 4.65 -10.84
N PRO A 185 -20.52 4.31 -9.54
CA PRO A 185 -21.30 5.08 -8.58
C PRO A 185 -20.88 6.54 -8.50
N GLU A 186 -21.83 7.47 -8.38
CA GLU A 186 -21.55 8.92 -8.39
C GLU A 186 -20.67 9.41 -7.23
N TRP A 187 -20.66 8.67 -6.12
CA TRP A 187 -19.87 8.99 -4.91
C TRP A 187 -18.39 8.55 -5.01
N THR A 188 -18.00 7.91 -6.09
CA THR A 188 -16.60 7.50 -6.30
C THR A 188 -15.68 8.70 -6.55
N SER A 189 -14.43 8.61 -6.10
CA SER A 189 -13.46 9.68 -6.39
C SER A 189 -13.21 9.83 -7.89
N VAL A 190 -12.84 11.04 -8.30
CA VAL A 190 -12.39 11.34 -9.67
C VAL A 190 -11.06 12.08 -9.63
N GLY A 191 -10.20 11.85 -10.63
CA GLY A 191 -8.89 12.50 -10.71
C GLY A 191 -8.01 12.19 -9.49
N TRP A 192 -8.19 11.02 -8.88
CA TRP A 192 -7.54 10.65 -7.62
C TRP A 192 -6.02 10.74 -7.74
N LEU A 193 -5.45 10.18 -8.81
CA LEU A 193 -4.00 10.16 -9.02
C LEU A 193 -3.37 11.55 -8.97
N ARG A 194 -3.90 12.49 -9.76
CA ARG A 194 -3.40 13.87 -9.84
C ARG A 194 -3.55 14.57 -8.49
N ALA A 195 -4.71 14.42 -7.85
CA ALA A 195 -4.98 15.04 -6.56
C ALA A 195 -4.07 14.49 -5.46
N TYR A 196 -3.91 13.16 -5.40
CA TYR A 196 -3.03 12.47 -4.47
C TYR A 196 -1.58 12.90 -4.70
N ALA A 197 -1.02 12.68 -5.88
CA ALA A 197 0.39 12.99 -6.15
C ALA A 197 0.69 14.49 -6.00
N GLY A 198 -0.25 15.36 -6.39
CA GLY A 198 -0.11 16.82 -6.31
C GLY A 198 -0.13 17.39 -4.89
N ARG A 199 -0.69 16.67 -3.90
CA ARG A 199 -0.85 17.16 -2.51
C ARG A 199 0.45 17.48 -1.79
N TRP A 200 1.57 16.89 -2.24
CA TRP A 200 2.85 17.02 -1.57
C TRP A 200 3.46 18.42 -1.71
N GLY A 201 2.94 19.27 -2.60
CA GLY A 201 3.28 20.68 -2.64
C GLY A 201 4.76 20.96 -2.92
N VAL A 202 5.48 20.01 -3.52
CA VAL A 202 6.84 20.24 -4.02
C VAL A 202 6.71 21.27 -5.15
N THR A 203 6.99 22.53 -4.84
CA THR A 203 6.82 23.65 -5.78
C THR A 203 8.14 24.20 -6.27
N ARG A 204 9.22 23.95 -5.52
CA ARG A 204 10.58 24.34 -5.88
C ARG A 204 11.28 23.20 -6.61
N GLU A 205 12.02 23.56 -7.65
CA GLU A 205 12.93 22.63 -8.32
C GLU A 205 13.99 22.12 -7.33
N PRO A 206 14.10 20.79 -7.15
CA PRO A 206 15.18 20.21 -6.36
C PRO A 206 16.53 20.48 -7.02
N ASP A 207 17.56 20.61 -6.20
CA ASP A 207 18.93 20.71 -6.69
C ASP A 207 19.45 19.29 -6.97
N TRP A 208 19.24 18.84 -8.21
CA TRP A 208 19.60 17.49 -8.65
C TRP A 208 21.12 17.28 -8.75
N ASP A 209 21.88 18.36 -8.91
CA ASP A 209 23.32 18.33 -9.14
C ASP A 209 24.14 18.44 -7.83
N ASP A 210 23.50 18.63 -6.67
CA ASP A 210 24.18 18.66 -5.37
C ASP A 210 24.99 17.38 -5.13
N ASP A 211 26.25 17.52 -4.71
CA ASP A 211 27.18 16.42 -4.46
C ASP A 211 26.61 15.32 -3.55
N ARG A 212 25.71 15.67 -2.62
CA ARG A 212 25.07 14.70 -1.72
C ARG A 212 24.06 13.81 -2.46
N VAL A 213 23.41 14.32 -3.49
CA VAL A 213 22.45 13.58 -4.33
C VAL A 213 23.22 12.68 -5.30
N THR A 214 24.21 13.22 -6.00
CA THR A 214 25.03 12.47 -6.97
C THR A 214 25.91 11.42 -6.29
N ALA A 215 26.22 11.57 -4.99
CA ALA A 215 26.90 10.55 -4.20
C ALA A 215 26.02 9.33 -3.85
N VAL A 216 24.68 9.43 -3.91
CA VAL A 216 23.77 8.32 -3.54
C VAL A 216 23.04 7.72 -4.73
N TRP A 217 22.86 8.46 -5.81
CA TRP A 217 22.23 7.99 -7.04
C TRP A 217 23.13 8.14 -8.26
N PRO A 218 23.22 7.11 -9.12
CA PRO A 218 23.89 7.21 -10.42
C PRO A 218 23.33 8.34 -11.29
N GLU A 219 24.18 8.91 -12.14
CA GLU A 219 23.84 10.04 -13.03
C GLU A 219 22.61 9.77 -13.91
N ASP A 220 22.48 8.54 -14.45
CA ASP A 220 21.35 8.14 -15.29
C ASP A 220 20.02 8.13 -14.51
N VAL A 221 20.07 7.75 -13.23
CA VAL A 221 18.91 7.77 -12.33
C VAL A 221 18.55 9.20 -11.94
N VAL A 222 19.54 10.04 -11.59
CA VAL A 222 19.31 11.46 -11.28
C VAL A 222 18.62 12.17 -12.46
N ARG A 223 19.14 11.98 -13.68
CA ARG A 223 18.54 12.54 -14.90
C ARG A 223 17.12 12.01 -15.12
N GLY A 224 16.91 10.71 -14.90
CA GLY A 224 15.61 10.06 -15.06
C GLY A 224 14.53 10.59 -14.11
N VAL A 225 14.84 10.69 -12.82
CA VAL A 225 13.89 11.21 -11.83
C VAL A 225 13.67 12.73 -11.97
N ALA A 226 14.66 13.46 -12.46
CA ALA A 226 14.48 14.87 -12.85
C ALA A 226 13.52 15.00 -14.04
N GLU A 227 13.67 14.18 -15.09
CA GLU A 227 12.74 14.17 -16.22
C GLU A 227 11.33 13.80 -15.77
N LEU A 228 11.18 12.75 -14.94
CA LEU A 228 9.89 12.40 -14.32
C LEU A 228 9.27 13.62 -13.62
N TRP A 229 10.05 14.32 -12.80
CA TRP A 229 9.59 15.53 -12.14
C TRP A 229 9.11 16.59 -13.14
N HIS A 230 9.91 16.95 -14.15
CA HIS A 230 9.56 17.97 -15.14
C HIS A 230 8.35 17.58 -16.00
N ARG A 231 8.16 16.29 -16.27
CA ARG A 231 7.11 15.76 -17.16
C ARG A 231 5.85 15.31 -16.42
N ARG A 232 5.81 15.40 -15.09
CA ARG A 232 4.68 14.96 -14.24
C ARG A 232 3.29 15.42 -14.71
N HIS A 233 3.16 16.67 -15.17
CA HIS A 233 1.87 17.18 -15.65
C HIS A 233 1.38 16.46 -16.90
N ARG A 234 2.28 16.20 -17.85
CA ARG A 234 1.98 15.38 -19.03
C ARG A 234 1.66 13.94 -18.65
N LEU A 235 2.33 13.37 -17.65
CA LEU A 235 2.01 12.03 -17.17
C LEU A 235 0.61 11.95 -16.55
N PHE A 236 0.18 12.99 -15.82
CA PHE A 236 -1.21 13.08 -15.35
C PHE A 236 -2.20 13.17 -16.51
N ASP A 237 -1.92 14.00 -17.51
CA ASP A 237 -2.79 14.13 -18.69
C ASP A 237 -2.88 12.82 -19.47
N LEU A 238 -1.78 12.09 -19.58
CA LEU A 238 -1.74 10.75 -20.18
C LEU A 238 -2.56 9.75 -19.36
N ALA A 239 -2.41 9.74 -18.03
CA ALA A 239 -3.16 8.84 -17.16
C ALA A 239 -4.67 9.08 -17.28
N GLU A 240 -5.10 10.33 -17.32
CA GLU A 240 -6.51 10.72 -17.46
C GLU A 240 -7.10 10.43 -18.85
N ALA A 241 -6.26 10.22 -19.86
CA ALA A 241 -6.67 9.83 -21.21
C ALA A 241 -6.74 8.31 -21.44
N LEU A 242 -6.25 7.51 -20.49
CA LEU A 242 -6.31 6.04 -20.57
C LEU A 242 -7.75 5.53 -20.44
N PRO A 243 -8.04 4.30 -20.92
CA PRO A 243 -9.30 3.63 -20.63
C PRO A 243 -9.58 3.59 -19.14
N SER A 244 -10.78 4.02 -18.73
CA SER A 244 -11.16 4.08 -17.32
C SER A 244 -11.66 2.73 -16.80
N THR A 245 -11.48 2.49 -15.51
CA THR A 245 -12.14 1.43 -14.74
C THR A 245 -12.43 1.91 -13.31
N LEU A 246 -13.10 1.10 -12.49
CA LEU A 246 -13.11 1.31 -11.04
C LEU A 246 -11.87 0.68 -10.42
N CYS A 247 -11.13 1.50 -9.67
CA CYS A 247 -9.92 1.13 -8.98
C CYS A 247 -10.14 1.20 -7.47
N HIS A 248 -9.39 0.37 -6.74
CA HIS A 248 -9.32 0.46 -5.28
C HIS A 248 -8.51 1.70 -4.84
N LEU A 249 -7.52 2.10 -5.65
CA LEU A 249 -6.66 3.28 -5.52
C LEU A 249 -5.75 3.27 -4.27
N ASP A 250 -5.64 2.10 -3.63
CA ASP A 250 -4.76 1.86 -2.48
C ASP A 250 -4.37 0.37 -2.42
N VAL A 251 -3.97 -0.19 -3.56
CA VAL A 251 -3.55 -1.60 -3.64
C VAL A 251 -2.07 -1.69 -3.32
N TRP A 252 -1.76 -2.12 -2.10
CA TRP A 252 -0.39 -2.33 -1.61
C TRP A 252 -0.37 -3.48 -0.58
N PRO A 253 0.80 -4.06 -0.25
CA PRO A 253 0.85 -5.31 0.50
C PRO A 253 0.14 -5.31 1.87
N MET A 254 0.10 -4.18 2.57
CA MET A 254 -0.55 -4.10 3.88
C MET A 254 -2.08 -4.11 3.80
N ASN A 255 -2.65 -3.82 2.64
CA ASN A 255 -4.09 -3.88 2.39
C ASN A 255 -4.54 -5.25 1.83
N LEU A 256 -3.65 -6.25 1.80
CA LEU A 256 -3.92 -7.54 1.19
C LEU A 256 -3.63 -8.68 2.17
N ILE A 257 -4.62 -9.55 2.36
CA ILE A 257 -4.50 -10.77 3.17
C ILE A 257 -4.90 -11.98 2.33
N GLY A 258 -4.01 -12.97 2.23
CA GLY A 258 -4.25 -14.23 1.53
C GLY A 258 -4.87 -15.26 2.46
N ARG A 259 -5.90 -15.96 1.99
CA ARG A 259 -6.57 -17.05 2.71
C ARG A 259 -6.82 -18.24 1.78
N GLY A 260 -5.86 -19.16 1.74
CA GLY A 260 -5.86 -20.21 0.72
C GLY A 260 -5.72 -19.59 -0.66
N ASP A 261 -6.64 -19.88 -1.56
CA ASP A 261 -6.65 -19.28 -2.89
C ASP A 261 -7.22 -17.85 -2.88
N ASP A 262 -8.11 -17.53 -1.95
CA ASP A 262 -8.78 -16.22 -1.87
C ASP A 262 -7.84 -15.09 -1.42
N THR A 263 -8.15 -13.87 -1.83
CA THR A 263 -7.51 -12.65 -1.32
C THR A 263 -8.55 -11.68 -0.75
N VAL A 264 -8.26 -11.19 0.45
CA VAL A 264 -9.04 -10.14 1.10
C VAL A 264 -8.38 -8.78 0.86
N MET A 265 -9.13 -7.86 0.26
CA MET A 265 -8.72 -6.46 0.04
C MET A 265 -9.31 -5.57 1.14
N LEU A 266 -8.42 -4.93 1.91
CA LEU A 266 -8.74 -4.05 3.03
C LEU A 266 -8.74 -2.58 2.58
N ASP A 267 -9.38 -1.75 3.39
CA ASP A 267 -9.36 -0.27 3.29
C ASP A 267 -9.88 0.29 1.95
N TRP A 268 -11.20 0.39 1.84
CA TRP A 268 -11.87 0.90 0.64
C TRP A 268 -12.00 2.44 0.64
N SER A 269 -11.16 3.16 1.39
CA SER A 269 -11.27 4.62 1.58
C SER A 269 -11.05 5.43 0.30
N PHE A 270 -10.30 4.89 -0.67
CA PHE A 270 -9.95 5.60 -1.90
C PHE A 270 -10.66 5.12 -3.14
N VAL A 271 -11.52 4.10 -3.05
CA VAL A 271 -12.16 3.51 -4.23
C VAL A 271 -12.76 4.54 -5.17
N GLY A 272 -12.46 4.43 -6.46
CA GLY A 272 -13.12 5.28 -7.42
C GLY A 272 -12.68 5.15 -8.85
N ARG A 273 -13.00 6.17 -9.64
CA ARG A 273 -12.74 6.17 -11.08
C ARG A 273 -11.26 6.41 -11.30
N GLY A 274 -10.60 5.41 -11.85
CA GLY A 274 -9.19 5.43 -12.21
C GLY A 274 -8.97 4.96 -13.64
N ALA A 275 -7.71 4.86 -14.01
CA ALA A 275 -7.28 4.27 -15.28
C ALA A 275 -6.98 2.78 -15.13
N VAL A 276 -7.18 2.02 -16.21
CA VAL A 276 -6.61 0.67 -16.33
C VAL A 276 -5.10 0.75 -16.07
N GLY A 277 -4.60 -0.08 -15.16
CA GLY A 277 -3.21 -0.10 -14.72
C GLY A 277 -2.89 0.77 -13.50
N GLU A 278 -3.83 1.57 -12.98
CA GLU A 278 -3.57 2.47 -11.85
C GLU A 278 -3.28 1.72 -10.54
N ASP A 279 -4.09 0.70 -10.21
CA ASP A 279 -3.86 -0.13 -9.02
C ASP A 279 -2.57 -0.97 -9.12
N ILE A 280 -2.16 -1.38 -10.32
CA ILE A 280 -0.91 -2.14 -10.51
C ILE A 280 0.31 -1.21 -10.47
N GLY A 281 0.18 -0.02 -11.06
CA GLY A 281 1.17 1.05 -10.95
C GLY A 281 1.35 1.52 -9.50
N ASN A 282 0.32 1.38 -8.65
CA ASN A 282 0.41 1.52 -7.21
C ASN A 282 1.17 0.34 -6.58
N LEU A 283 0.68 -0.88 -6.79
CA LEU A 283 1.11 -2.09 -6.11
C LEU A 283 2.61 -2.32 -6.23
N ILE A 284 3.13 -2.26 -7.46
CA ILE A 284 4.51 -2.65 -7.75
C ILE A 284 5.49 -1.82 -6.92
N PRO A 285 5.51 -0.47 -6.94
CA PRO A 285 6.50 0.27 -6.16
C PRO A 285 6.22 0.21 -4.65
N ASP A 286 4.96 0.11 -4.21
CA ASP A 286 4.62 0.02 -2.79
C ASP A 286 5.01 -1.33 -2.15
N THR A 287 5.35 -2.36 -2.95
CA THR A 287 5.95 -3.60 -2.40
C THR A 287 7.23 -3.33 -1.61
N VAL A 288 8.06 -2.39 -2.09
CA VAL A 288 9.40 -2.13 -1.55
C VAL A 288 9.57 -0.73 -0.97
N ALA A 289 8.66 0.21 -1.28
CA ALA A 289 8.80 1.63 -0.92
C ALA A 289 9.03 1.87 0.58
N ASP A 290 8.36 1.08 1.42
CA ASP A 290 8.44 1.15 2.88
C ASP A 290 9.38 0.11 3.51
N GLY A 291 10.13 -0.64 2.70
CA GLY A 291 11.06 -1.68 3.18
C GLY A 291 10.37 -2.91 3.76
N LEU A 292 9.11 -3.13 3.43
CA LEU A 292 8.31 -4.27 3.89
C LEU A 292 8.68 -5.57 3.16
N MET A 293 9.16 -5.45 1.92
CA MET A 293 9.64 -6.55 1.10
C MET A 293 11.03 -6.21 0.55
N ASP A 294 11.78 -7.24 0.17
CA ASP A 294 13.14 -7.07 -0.37
C ASP A 294 13.11 -6.28 -1.69
N ALA A 295 13.87 -5.18 -1.73
CA ALA A 295 13.97 -4.31 -2.89
C ALA A 295 14.56 -5.01 -4.13
N ASP A 296 15.37 -6.05 -3.92
CA ASP A 296 15.99 -6.82 -5.01
C ASP A 296 14.97 -7.68 -5.77
N LEU A 297 13.80 -7.95 -5.17
CA LEU A 297 12.70 -8.68 -5.80
C LEU A 297 11.77 -7.77 -6.63
N LEU A 298 11.98 -6.45 -6.63
CA LEU A 298 11.12 -5.52 -7.37
C LEU A 298 10.97 -5.86 -8.86
N PRO A 299 12.02 -6.28 -9.61
CA PRO A 299 11.86 -6.69 -11.00
C PRO A 299 10.89 -7.86 -11.17
N ASP A 300 11.03 -8.89 -10.32
CA ASP A 300 10.18 -10.08 -10.36
C ASP A 300 8.73 -9.74 -10.00
N PHE A 301 8.52 -8.89 -8.99
CA PHE A 301 7.20 -8.37 -8.64
C PHE A 301 6.58 -7.55 -9.78
N ALA A 302 7.38 -6.70 -10.43
CA ALA A 302 6.92 -5.86 -11.52
C ALA A 302 6.47 -6.70 -12.72
N GLU A 303 7.26 -7.70 -13.11
CA GLU A 303 6.93 -8.62 -14.19
C GLU A 303 5.67 -9.44 -13.85
N ALA A 304 5.68 -10.15 -12.72
CA ALA A 304 4.58 -11.03 -12.35
C ALA A 304 3.25 -10.29 -12.17
N ALA A 305 3.25 -9.13 -11.51
CA ALA A 305 2.03 -8.32 -11.32
C ALA A 305 1.51 -7.75 -12.65
N THR A 306 2.39 -7.26 -13.52
CA THR A 306 1.98 -6.71 -14.82
C THR A 306 1.43 -7.80 -15.73
N ASP A 307 2.11 -8.95 -15.81
CA ASP A 307 1.72 -10.08 -16.66
C ASP A 307 0.42 -10.72 -16.18
N GLY A 308 0.29 -10.90 -14.85
CA GLY A 308 -0.94 -11.35 -14.22
C GLY A 308 -2.10 -10.41 -14.56
N TYR A 309 -1.94 -9.10 -14.37
CA TYR A 309 -2.98 -8.12 -14.66
C TYR A 309 -3.42 -8.13 -16.13
N ILE A 310 -2.48 -8.20 -17.06
CA ILE A 310 -2.78 -8.30 -18.50
C ILE A 310 -3.57 -9.57 -18.81
N ALA A 311 -3.16 -10.71 -18.25
CA ALA A 311 -3.90 -11.97 -18.41
C ALA A 311 -5.32 -11.85 -17.84
N GLY A 312 -5.47 -11.22 -16.67
CA GLY A 312 -6.75 -11.00 -16.02
C GLY A 312 -7.69 -10.10 -16.81
N LEU A 313 -7.18 -8.98 -17.31
CA LEU A 313 -7.94 -8.09 -18.19
C LEU A 313 -8.45 -8.84 -19.43
N ARG A 314 -7.61 -9.69 -20.04
CA ARG A 314 -7.99 -10.52 -21.18
C ARG A 314 -9.06 -11.55 -20.81
N ASP A 315 -8.90 -12.24 -19.68
CA ASP A 315 -9.89 -13.21 -19.18
C ASP A 315 -11.24 -12.54 -18.90
N GLY A 316 -11.23 -11.29 -18.45
CA GLY A 316 -12.41 -10.45 -18.23
C GLY A 316 -12.95 -9.75 -19.49
N GLY A 317 -12.37 -9.99 -20.67
CA GLY A 317 -12.87 -9.48 -21.95
C GLY A 317 -12.46 -8.05 -22.31
N PHE A 318 -11.46 -7.47 -21.63
CA PHE A 318 -10.94 -6.14 -22.00
C PHE A 318 -10.26 -6.19 -23.38
N PRO A 319 -10.60 -5.28 -24.31
CA PRO A 319 -10.10 -5.34 -25.69
C PRO A 319 -8.71 -4.72 -25.89
N GLY A 320 -8.05 -4.26 -24.83
CA GLY A 320 -6.76 -3.58 -24.93
C GLY A 320 -5.61 -4.52 -25.29
N ASP A 321 -4.70 -4.01 -26.11
CA ASP A 321 -3.47 -4.72 -26.45
C ASP A 321 -2.48 -4.78 -25.26
N THR A 322 -1.66 -5.83 -25.25
CA THR A 322 -0.68 -6.13 -24.19
C THR A 322 0.26 -4.95 -23.95
N ASP A 323 0.82 -4.37 -25.01
CA ASP A 323 1.80 -3.29 -24.89
C ASP A 323 1.15 -1.99 -24.41
N ALA A 324 -0.11 -1.75 -24.83
CA ALA A 324 -0.89 -0.61 -24.36
C ALA A 324 -1.16 -0.70 -22.84
N VAL A 325 -1.47 -1.89 -22.31
CA VAL A 325 -1.66 -2.09 -20.87
C VAL A 325 -0.34 -1.93 -20.09
N ARG A 326 0.78 -2.47 -20.59
CA ARG A 326 2.10 -2.24 -19.97
C ARG A 326 2.42 -0.76 -19.87
N ARG A 327 2.19 -0.03 -20.97
CA ARG A 327 2.37 1.43 -21.00
C ARG A 327 1.43 2.16 -20.05
N ALA A 328 0.19 1.69 -19.90
CA ALA A 328 -0.77 2.24 -18.95
C ALA A 328 -0.30 2.08 -17.49
N VAL A 329 0.18 0.90 -17.11
CA VAL A 329 0.80 0.66 -15.78
C VAL A 329 1.97 1.60 -15.54
N ALA A 330 2.85 1.76 -16.53
CA ALA A 330 4.01 2.65 -16.44
C ALA A 330 3.60 4.13 -16.29
N ILE A 331 2.63 4.61 -17.08
CA ILE A 331 2.08 5.97 -16.97
C ILE A 331 1.55 6.22 -15.57
N CYS A 332 0.67 5.35 -15.07
CA CYS A 332 0.03 5.53 -13.77
C CYS A 332 1.04 5.44 -12.63
N GLY A 333 1.94 4.47 -12.67
CA GLY A 333 3.00 4.32 -11.67
C GLY A 333 3.93 5.53 -11.63
N ALA A 334 4.48 5.95 -12.78
CA ALA A 334 5.33 7.14 -12.87
C ALA A 334 4.60 8.39 -12.35
N ALA A 335 3.36 8.60 -12.78
CA ALA A 335 2.54 9.73 -12.35
C ALA A 335 2.29 9.72 -10.82
N LYS A 336 1.93 8.57 -10.24
CA LYS A 336 1.64 8.45 -8.79
C LYS A 336 2.86 8.77 -7.93
N TYR A 337 4.07 8.36 -8.34
CA TYR A 337 5.29 8.50 -7.54
C TYR A 337 6.18 9.68 -7.94
N CYS A 338 5.75 10.55 -8.85
CA CYS A 338 6.55 11.69 -9.32
C CYS A 338 6.99 12.66 -8.21
N TRP A 339 6.32 12.66 -7.06
CA TRP A 339 6.63 13.48 -5.88
C TRP A 339 7.73 12.89 -4.98
N LEU A 340 8.07 11.60 -5.15
CA LEU A 340 8.88 10.87 -4.18
C LEU A 340 10.35 11.32 -4.20
N ALA A 341 11.01 11.19 -5.36
CA ALA A 341 12.38 11.63 -5.55
C ALA A 341 12.61 13.11 -5.17
N PRO A 342 11.81 14.09 -5.64
CA PRO A 342 12.06 15.49 -5.31
C PRO A 342 11.90 15.77 -3.80
N ARG A 343 10.95 15.10 -3.12
CA ARG A 343 10.79 15.20 -1.67
C ARG A 343 11.96 14.56 -0.92
N MET A 344 12.50 13.45 -1.42
CA MET A 344 13.69 12.81 -0.84
C MET A 344 14.91 13.72 -0.94
N VAL A 345 15.12 14.35 -2.11
CA VAL A 345 16.17 15.35 -2.31
C VAL A 345 15.97 16.53 -1.37
N GLU A 346 14.80 17.17 -1.35
CA GLU A 346 14.53 18.31 -0.46
C GLU A 346 14.84 18.00 1.01
N ARG A 347 14.42 16.82 1.49
CA ARG A 347 14.70 16.35 2.84
C ARG A 347 16.18 16.09 3.08
N LEU A 348 16.88 15.45 2.15
CA LEU A 348 18.32 15.24 2.25
C LEU A 348 19.06 16.58 2.38
N LEU A 349 18.72 17.54 1.51
CA LEU A 349 19.43 18.81 1.44
C LEU A 349 19.17 19.71 2.66
N SER A 350 17.97 19.62 3.23
CA SER A 350 17.58 20.33 4.46
C SER A 350 18.03 19.64 5.76
N GLY A 351 18.66 18.45 5.68
CA GLY A 351 19.03 17.65 6.85
C GLY A 351 17.83 16.98 7.56
N GLY A 352 16.68 16.92 6.89
CA GLY A 352 15.48 16.25 7.38
C GLY A 352 15.49 14.73 7.18
N ARG A 353 14.57 14.02 7.86
CA ARG A 353 14.41 12.56 7.72
C ARG A 353 13.77 12.22 6.37
N VAL A 354 14.50 11.48 5.53
CA VAL A 354 14.08 11.11 4.15
C VAL A 354 12.99 10.03 4.13
N GLY A 355 13.06 9.02 4.99
CA GLY A 355 12.16 7.84 5.00
C GLY A 355 10.74 8.09 5.52
N SER A 356 9.89 7.06 5.45
CA SER A 356 8.57 7.07 6.08
C SER A 356 8.72 7.01 7.60
N SER A 357 7.86 7.75 8.32
CA SER A 357 7.91 7.82 9.79
C SER A 357 7.42 6.56 10.48
N HIS A 358 6.81 5.63 9.73
CA HIS A 358 6.05 4.51 10.29
C HIS A 358 6.61 3.12 9.96
N TYR A 359 7.46 2.98 8.93
CA TYR A 359 7.88 1.65 8.43
C TYR A 359 9.39 1.49 8.11
N GLY A 360 10.20 2.55 8.20
CA GLY A 360 11.63 2.48 7.82
C GLY A 360 12.60 2.04 8.92
N THR A 361 13.49 1.08 8.60
CA THR A 361 14.62 0.61 9.45
C THR A 361 15.89 1.44 9.31
N TYR A 362 15.95 2.37 8.36
CA TYR A 362 17.15 3.14 8.05
C TYR A 362 17.37 4.32 9.00
N THR A 363 18.60 4.44 9.49
CA THR A 363 19.04 5.45 10.47
C THR A 363 19.57 6.74 9.85
N ASP A 364 19.90 6.74 8.55
CA ASP A 364 20.41 7.90 7.83
C ASP A 364 19.71 8.12 6.47
N GLY A 365 19.61 9.38 6.05
CA GLY A 365 18.88 9.76 4.83
C GLY A 365 19.51 9.24 3.54
N ALA A 366 20.84 9.13 3.49
CA ALA A 366 21.56 8.63 2.33
C ALA A 366 21.35 7.11 2.13
N ALA A 367 21.27 6.35 3.22
CA ALA A 367 20.95 4.92 3.23
C ALA A 367 19.52 4.68 2.74
N VAL A 368 18.55 5.51 3.14
CA VAL A 368 17.19 5.46 2.57
C VAL A 368 17.22 5.68 1.05
N MET A 369 17.98 6.68 0.58
CA MET A 369 18.07 6.96 -0.86
C MET A 369 18.72 5.81 -1.63
N ARG A 370 19.81 5.24 -1.10
CA ARG A 370 20.47 4.05 -1.68
C ARG A 370 19.54 2.83 -1.70
N GLY A 371 18.83 2.56 -0.61
CA GLY A 371 17.86 1.46 -0.53
C GLY A 371 16.67 1.59 -1.48
N ARG A 372 16.43 2.79 -2.02
CA ARG A 372 15.38 3.06 -3.01
C ARG A 372 15.88 3.11 -4.45
N LEU A 373 17.16 2.81 -4.70
CA LEU A 373 17.75 2.89 -6.04
C LEU A 373 16.99 2.04 -7.07
N THR A 374 16.65 0.80 -6.73
CA THR A 374 15.90 -0.12 -7.63
C THR A 374 14.54 0.47 -8.01
N MET A 375 13.83 1.07 -7.05
CA MET A 375 12.57 1.77 -7.29
C MET A 375 12.76 3.00 -8.20
N MET A 376 13.82 3.80 -8.00
CA MET A 376 14.09 4.98 -8.84
C MET A 376 14.46 4.58 -10.29
N ARG A 377 15.16 3.46 -10.47
CA ARG A 377 15.42 2.88 -11.80
C ARG A 377 14.12 2.49 -12.49
N LEU A 378 13.24 1.75 -11.81
CA LEU A 378 11.92 1.38 -12.32
C LEU A 378 11.11 2.62 -12.77
N LEU A 379 11.03 3.65 -11.92
CA LEU A 379 10.30 4.89 -12.24
C LEU A 379 10.91 5.63 -13.43
N THR A 380 12.24 5.58 -13.60
CA THR A 380 12.93 6.15 -14.75
C THR A 380 12.57 5.39 -16.03
N ASP A 381 12.57 4.07 -16.00
CA ASP A 381 12.22 3.24 -17.17
C ASP A 381 10.75 3.39 -17.53
N TRP A 382 9.86 3.44 -16.54
CA TRP A 382 8.45 3.75 -16.76
C TRP A 382 8.22 5.14 -17.34
N THR A 383 8.99 6.13 -16.94
CA THR A 383 8.92 7.48 -17.51
C THR A 383 9.27 7.47 -18.99
N ARG A 384 10.31 6.72 -19.39
CA ARG A 384 10.68 6.57 -20.81
C ARG A 384 9.56 5.90 -21.60
N LEU A 385 9.09 4.73 -21.14
CA LEU A 385 8.00 3.99 -21.77
C LEU A 385 6.70 4.81 -21.88
N ALA A 386 6.41 5.63 -20.88
CA ALA A 386 5.22 6.50 -20.88
C ALA A 386 5.30 7.65 -21.88
N LEU A 387 6.51 8.08 -22.27
CA LEU A 387 6.74 9.26 -23.11
C LEU A 387 7.04 8.95 -24.58
N GLU A 388 7.35 7.69 -24.89
CA GLU A 388 7.22 7.09 -26.24
C GLU A 388 5.79 7.23 -26.75
#